data_AF-T1BVL4-F1
#
_entry.id   AF-T1BVL4-F1
#
_cell.length_a   1.000
_cell.length_b   1.000
_cell.length_c   1.000
_cell.angle_alpha   90.00
_cell.angle_beta   90.00
_cell.angle_gamma   90.00
#
_symmetry.space_group_name_H-M   'P 1'
#
loop_
_entity.id
_entity.type
_entity.pdbx_description
1 polymer ?
#
loop_
_entity_poly.entity_id
_entity_poly.type
_entity_poly.pdbx_seq_one_letter_code
_entity_poly.pdbx_strand_id
1 'polypeptide(L)'
;MSHPHKKAGALPAFLLLALLGSLTGALFNANNLFASEVSESIPVDHDWNVINASIAQKKFSLAEKQIGNYIKFHPKNHRAYILGARIARKIHQPERGIAILDKGIDQYPDDKTFLRLKAELLMEQGNMSSSRKILGRLSKDPTLSHEEKEKVSEDRKTLEVLVLSAPPLETFDQNINFQEPIPPPFQSPSTYELENSEDHIHIQNIDIGYAGGSSIGTGITAETPLLKDTVHFQAGTNLYVGSASGQTGGIESYLFAGVDGQG
;
A
#
# COMPACT_ATOMS: atom_id res chain seq x y z
N MET A 1 23.71 60.65 -0.51
CA MET A 1 24.67 60.08 0.46
C MET A 1 24.31 60.57 1.85
N SER A 2 24.46 59.68 2.84
CA SER A 2 24.38 59.87 4.30
C SER A 2 22.99 59.82 5.00
N HIS A 3 22.71 58.65 5.60
CA HIS A 3 22.00 58.44 6.88
C HIS A 3 22.82 59.04 8.07
N PRO A 4 22.46 58.91 9.38
CA PRO A 4 21.32 58.28 10.11
C PRO A 4 20.68 59.27 11.15
N HIS A 5 19.74 59.02 12.08
CA HIS A 5 19.59 57.93 13.07
C HIS A 5 18.21 57.97 13.77
N LYS A 6 17.73 56.78 14.18
CA LYS A 6 16.50 56.48 14.96
C LYS A 6 16.60 56.86 16.45
N LYS A 7 15.44 57.12 17.11
CA LYS A 7 15.08 56.56 18.44
C LYS A 7 13.56 56.39 18.60
N ALA A 8 13.20 55.35 19.35
CA ALA A 8 11.89 54.76 19.53
C ALA A 8 11.37 54.91 20.98
N GLY A 9 10.07 54.68 21.17
CA GLY A 9 9.50 54.10 22.40
C GLY A 9 8.45 54.95 23.12
N ALA A 10 7.18 54.63 22.92
CA ALA A 10 6.06 55.08 23.74
C ALA A 10 5.53 53.92 24.60
N LEU A 11 5.42 54.15 25.91
CA LEU A 11 4.64 53.42 26.93
C LEU A 11 3.15 53.86 26.84
N PRO A 12 2.11 53.16 27.38
CA PRO A 12 2.04 52.81 28.82
C PRO A 12 1.12 51.64 29.30
N ALA A 13 1.36 51.29 30.58
CA ALA A 13 0.45 51.00 31.70
C ALA A 13 -0.82 50.15 31.55
N PHE A 14 -0.88 49.01 32.28
CA PHE A 14 -2.02 48.54 33.11
C PHE A 14 -1.46 47.43 34.04
N LEU A 15 -1.24 47.61 35.34
CA LEU A 15 -2.12 47.77 36.52
C LEU A 15 -2.12 46.48 37.38
N LEU A 16 -1.38 46.58 38.48
CA LEU A 16 -1.30 45.67 39.64
C LEU A 16 -2.57 45.83 40.50
N LEU A 17 -3.19 44.74 40.97
CA LEU A 17 -3.56 44.55 42.39
C LEU A 17 -4.18 43.16 42.63
N ALA A 18 -3.60 42.43 43.58
CA ALA A 18 -4.20 41.30 44.29
C ALA A 18 -4.98 41.81 45.52
N LEU A 19 -6.00 41.08 46.01
CA LEU A 19 -6.26 40.85 47.45
C LEU A 19 -7.48 39.92 47.71
N LEU A 20 -7.23 38.86 48.50
CA LEU A 20 -8.00 38.33 49.64
C LEU A 20 -9.53 38.08 49.56
N GLY A 21 -9.90 36.79 49.68
CA GLY A 21 -10.69 36.27 50.81
C GLY A 21 -12.23 36.13 50.68
N SER A 22 -12.74 34.89 50.74
CA SER A 22 -13.63 34.48 51.84
C SER A 22 -13.98 32.99 51.76
N LEU A 23 -14.02 32.41 52.95
CA LEU A 23 -14.24 31.02 53.31
C LEU A 23 -15.61 30.98 54.01
N THR A 24 -16.61 30.33 53.40
CA THR A 24 -17.89 29.91 54.02
C THR A 24 -18.36 28.71 53.18
N GLY A 25 -18.79 27.56 53.67
CA GLY A 25 -19.22 27.09 54.97
C GLY A 25 -20.16 25.92 54.64
N ALA A 26 -19.85 24.73 55.12
CA ALA A 26 -20.61 23.51 54.83
C ALA A 26 -21.94 23.42 55.61
N LEU A 27 -22.90 22.66 55.05
CA LEU A 27 -23.87 21.73 55.69
C LEU A 27 -25.36 21.92 55.38
N PHE A 28 -26.03 20.75 55.35
CA PHE A 28 -27.45 20.40 55.15
C PHE A 28 -27.95 20.42 53.69
N ASN A 29 -28.37 19.29 53.10
CA ASN A 29 -29.48 18.47 53.60
C ASN A 29 -29.43 17.03 53.05
N ALA A 30 -29.56 16.06 53.93
CA ALA A 30 -29.84 14.66 53.63
C ALA A 30 -31.36 14.47 53.67
N ASN A 31 -31.97 14.07 52.56
CA ASN A 31 -33.18 13.23 52.50
C ASN A 31 -33.62 13.08 51.04
N ASN A 32 -33.18 12.00 50.41
CA ASN A 32 -34.08 11.14 49.64
C ASN A 32 -33.38 9.80 49.42
N LEU A 33 -33.65 8.89 50.37
CA LEU A 33 -33.63 7.45 50.13
C LEU A 33 -34.66 7.16 49.02
N PHE A 34 -34.19 7.06 47.78
CA PHE A 34 -34.76 6.12 46.84
C PHE A 34 -33.60 5.33 46.26
N ALA A 35 -33.62 4.03 46.56
CA ALA A 35 -32.77 3.04 45.96
C ALA A 35 -33.01 3.05 44.45
N SER A 36 -32.23 3.85 43.72
CA SER A 36 -31.90 3.49 42.35
C SER A 36 -30.97 2.30 42.46
N GLU A 37 -31.46 1.12 42.08
CA GLU A 37 -30.60 0.08 41.55
C GLU A 37 -29.54 0.75 40.68
N VAL A 38 -28.29 0.71 41.14
CA VAL A 38 -27.15 0.97 40.27
C VAL A 38 -27.14 -0.21 39.32
N SER A 39 -27.99 -0.14 38.29
CA SER A 39 -27.73 -0.79 37.02
C SER A 39 -26.32 -0.34 36.68
N GLU A 40 -25.33 -1.22 36.88
CA GLU A 40 -23.97 -1.01 36.40
C GLU A 40 -24.12 -0.52 34.97
N SER A 41 -23.93 0.79 34.78
CA SER A 41 -24.11 1.42 33.49
C SER A 41 -23.04 0.81 32.62
N ILE A 42 -23.44 -0.10 31.74
CA ILE A 42 -22.56 -0.67 30.73
C ILE A 42 -21.80 0.53 30.14
N PRO A 43 -20.46 0.55 30.25
CA PRO A 43 -19.68 1.66 29.73
C PRO A 43 -20.13 1.99 28.30
N VAL A 44 -20.40 3.26 28.03
CA VAL A 44 -21.06 3.76 26.80
C VAL A 44 -20.31 3.33 25.52
N ASP A 45 -19.08 2.86 25.65
CA ASP A 45 -18.22 2.32 24.60
C ASP A 45 -18.41 0.82 24.29
N HIS A 46 -19.44 0.15 24.82
CA HIS A 46 -19.80 -1.25 24.48
C HIS A 46 -21.12 -1.39 23.70
N ASP A 47 -21.78 -0.29 23.34
CA ASP A 47 -23.01 -0.33 22.55
C ASP A 47 -22.74 -0.24 21.05
N TRP A 48 -23.25 -1.23 20.30
CA TRP A 48 -23.21 -1.26 18.83
C TRP A 48 -23.86 -0.03 18.19
N ASN A 49 -24.92 0.50 18.80
CA ASN A 49 -25.60 1.70 18.30
C ASN A 49 -24.73 2.95 18.41
N VAL A 50 -23.91 3.05 19.46
CA VAL A 50 -22.97 4.15 19.64
C VAL A 50 -21.88 4.10 18.57
N ILE A 51 -21.39 2.91 18.22
CA ILE A 51 -20.43 2.72 17.12
C ILE A 51 -21.06 3.18 15.79
N ASN A 52 -22.28 2.73 15.49
CA ASN A 52 -22.98 3.11 14.27
C ASN A 52 -23.26 4.62 14.20
N ALA A 53 -23.60 5.25 15.32
CA ALA A 53 -23.78 6.69 15.40
C ALA A 53 -22.48 7.44 15.09
N SER A 54 -21.33 6.99 15.60
CA SER A 54 -20.02 7.56 15.27
C SER A 54 -19.69 7.41 13.78
N ILE A 55 -19.99 6.26 13.18
CA ILE A 55 -19.80 6.01 11.73
C ILE A 55 -20.69 6.94 10.91
N ALA A 56 -21.97 7.06 11.26
CA ALA A 56 -22.93 7.94 10.57
C ALA A 56 -22.50 9.41 10.64
N GLN A 57 -21.88 9.82 11.74
CA GLN A 57 -21.29 11.15 11.93
C GLN A 57 -19.88 11.29 11.29
N LYS A 58 -19.40 10.27 10.55
CA LYS A 58 -18.05 10.21 9.95
C LYS A 58 -16.90 10.37 10.95
N LYS A 59 -17.14 10.11 12.24
CA LYS A 59 -16.14 10.14 13.31
C LYS A 59 -15.37 8.81 13.36
N PHE A 60 -14.69 8.47 12.27
CA PHE A 60 -14.10 7.13 12.10
C PHE A 60 -13.01 6.79 13.12
N SER A 61 -12.19 7.77 13.54
CA SER A 61 -11.18 7.53 14.59
C SER A 61 -11.81 7.24 15.97
N LEU A 62 -12.99 7.80 16.25
CA LEU A 62 -13.74 7.48 17.46
C LEU A 62 -14.39 6.09 17.32
N ALA A 63 -14.98 5.80 16.16
CA ALA A 63 -15.56 4.50 15.87
C ALA A 63 -14.53 3.38 15.97
N GLU A 64 -13.28 3.61 15.57
CA GLU A 64 -12.17 2.65 15.69
C GLU A 64 -11.86 2.30 17.15
N LYS A 65 -11.82 3.30 18.04
CA LYS A 65 -11.64 3.05 19.48
C LYS A 65 -12.82 2.27 20.07
N GLN A 66 -14.04 2.67 19.71
CA GLN A 66 -15.26 2.04 20.21
C GLN A 66 -15.39 0.59 19.74
N ILE A 67 -15.16 0.29 18.46
CA ILE A 67 -15.20 -1.09 17.95
C ILE A 67 -14.08 -1.94 18.54
N GLY A 68 -12.91 -1.37 18.79
CA GLY A 68 -11.81 -2.06 19.47
C GLY A 68 -12.17 -2.47 20.90
N ASN A 69 -12.85 -1.61 21.66
CA ASN A 69 -13.36 -1.97 22.99
C ASN A 69 -14.49 -2.98 22.89
N TYR A 70 -15.45 -2.77 21.98
CA TYR A 70 -16.56 -3.70 21.75
C TYR A 70 -16.08 -5.13 21.46
N ILE A 71 -15.07 -5.32 20.61
CA ILE A 71 -14.49 -6.64 20.31
C ILE A 71 -13.91 -7.31 21.58
N LYS A 72 -13.31 -6.55 22.50
CA LYS A 72 -12.76 -7.10 23.76
C LYS A 72 -13.85 -7.68 24.66
N PHE A 73 -15.00 -7.01 24.75
CA PHE A 73 -16.12 -7.45 25.60
C PHE A 73 -17.06 -8.45 24.89
N HIS A 74 -17.07 -8.43 23.56
CA HIS A 74 -17.89 -9.31 22.72
C HIS A 74 -17.04 -10.09 21.70
N PRO A 75 -16.06 -10.91 22.15
CA PRO A 75 -15.12 -11.57 21.24
C PRO A 75 -15.79 -12.61 20.33
N LYS A 76 -17.01 -13.03 20.64
CA LYS A 76 -17.84 -13.95 19.83
C LYS A 76 -18.76 -13.21 18.84
N ASN A 77 -18.63 -11.89 18.69
CA ASN A 77 -19.39 -11.15 17.69
C ASN A 77 -18.62 -11.11 16.37
N HIS A 78 -18.94 -12.05 15.49
CA HIS A 78 -18.40 -12.14 14.12
C HIS A 78 -18.41 -10.80 13.37
N ARG A 79 -19.55 -10.08 13.39
CA ARG A 79 -19.72 -8.83 12.65
C ARG A 79 -18.80 -7.70 13.14
N ALA A 80 -18.38 -7.75 14.41
CA ALA A 80 -17.53 -6.73 14.99
C ALA A 80 -16.13 -6.70 14.36
N TYR A 81 -15.56 -7.87 14.06
CA TYR A 81 -14.25 -7.97 13.40
C TYR A 81 -14.30 -7.41 11.97
N ILE A 82 -15.35 -7.75 11.20
CA ILE A 82 -15.55 -7.22 9.83
C ILE A 82 -15.68 -5.68 9.88
N LEU A 83 -16.53 -5.17 10.79
CA LEU A 83 -16.75 -3.74 10.93
C LEU A 83 -15.46 -3.02 11.35
N GLY A 84 -14.72 -3.57 12.31
CA GLY A 84 -13.46 -3.03 12.80
C GLY A 84 -12.42 -2.92 11.68
N ALA A 85 -12.29 -3.96 10.86
CA ALA A 85 -11.39 -3.95 9.71
C ALA A 85 -11.80 -2.91 8.66
N ARG A 86 -13.11 -2.76 8.37
CA ARG A 86 -13.62 -1.74 7.43
C ARG A 86 -13.42 -0.32 7.96
N ILE A 87 -13.58 -0.08 9.27
CA ILE A 87 -13.30 1.21 9.88
C ILE A 87 -11.81 1.53 9.75
N ALA A 88 -10.93 0.57 10.08
CA ALA A 88 -9.48 0.72 9.96
C ALA A 88 -9.06 1.05 8.52
N ARG A 89 -9.66 0.37 7.53
CA ARG A 89 -9.52 0.69 6.10
C ARG A 89 -9.88 2.15 5.80
N LYS A 90 -11.02 2.63 6.30
CA LYS A 90 -11.50 4.01 6.04
C LYS A 90 -10.68 5.11 6.67
N ILE A 91 -9.89 4.80 7.70
CA ILE A 91 -8.93 5.75 8.27
C ILE A 91 -7.50 5.52 7.75
N HIS A 92 -7.35 4.80 6.64
CA HIS A 92 -6.06 4.49 6.00
C HIS A 92 -5.06 3.78 6.93
N GLN A 93 -5.56 2.84 7.74
CA GLN A 93 -4.75 2.01 8.65
C GLN A 93 -5.01 0.52 8.36
N PRO A 94 -4.69 0.04 7.15
CA PRO A 94 -4.94 -1.35 6.75
C PRO A 94 -4.22 -2.37 7.65
N GLU A 95 -3.07 -2.02 8.24
CA GLU A 95 -2.29 -2.87 9.17
C GLU A 95 -3.15 -3.26 10.38
N ARG A 96 -3.86 -2.28 10.94
CA ARG A 96 -4.75 -2.51 12.08
C ARG A 96 -5.95 -3.34 11.68
N GLY A 97 -6.50 -3.09 10.48
CA GLY A 97 -7.59 -3.88 9.94
C GLY A 97 -7.20 -5.35 9.78
N ILE A 98 -6.01 -5.62 9.26
CA ILE A 98 -5.47 -6.98 9.13
C ILE A 98 -5.30 -7.63 10.51
N ALA A 99 -4.73 -6.92 11.49
CA ALA A 99 -4.59 -7.46 12.85
C ALA A 99 -5.94 -7.77 13.52
N ILE A 100 -7.00 -7.00 13.23
CA ILE A 100 -8.36 -7.29 13.68
C ILE A 100 -8.89 -8.55 12.97
N LEU A 101 -8.69 -8.67 11.66
CA LEU A 101 -9.12 -9.83 10.89
C LEU A 101 -8.40 -11.10 11.31
N ASP A 102 -7.12 -11.04 11.66
CA ASP A 102 -6.36 -12.20 12.12
C ASP A 102 -6.97 -12.79 13.38
N LYS A 103 -7.37 -11.94 14.34
CA LYS A 103 -8.13 -12.38 15.52
C LYS A 103 -9.49 -12.98 15.14
N GLY A 104 -10.15 -12.42 14.13
CA GLY A 104 -11.40 -12.96 13.60
C GLY A 104 -11.22 -14.34 12.96
N ILE A 105 -10.17 -14.53 12.16
CA ILE A 105 -9.82 -15.79 11.49
C ILE A 105 -9.49 -16.86 12.54
N ASP A 106 -8.78 -16.51 13.61
CA ASP A 106 -8.49 -17.46 14.70
C ASP A 106 -9.77 -17.97 15.38
N GLN A 107 -10.81 -17.13 15.48
CA GLN A 107 -12.10 -17.49 16.07
C GLN A 107 -13.05 -18.17 15.08
N TYR A 108 -12.95 -17.83 13.79
CA TYR A 108 -13.82 -18.29 12.72
C TYR A 108 -12.98 -18.70 11.50
N PRO A 109 -12.23 -19.81 11.59
CA PRO A 109 -11.26 -20.19 10.56
C PRO A 109 -11.88 -20.53 9.20
N ASP A 110 -13.17 -20.90 9.21
CA ASP A 110 -13.91 -21.27 8.00
C ASP A 110 -14.58 -20.08 7.32
N ASP A 111 -14.57 -18.88 7.93
CA ASP A 111 -15.23 -17.72 7.36
C ASP A 111 -14.41 -17.10 6.22
N LYS A 112 -14.90 -17.29 5.00
CA LYS A 112 -14.27 -16.81 3.76
C LYS A 112 -14.31 -15.29 3.64
N THR A 113 -15.25 -14.64 4.32
CA THR A 113 -15.38 -13.17 4.34
C THR A 113 -14.16 -12.53 4.98
N PHE A 114 -13.64 -13.12 6.06
CA PHE A 114 -12.43 -12.60 6.70
C PHE A 114 -11.20 -12.74 5.81
N LEU A 115 -11.03 -13.89 5.18
CA LEU A 115 -9.92 -14.14 4.26
C LEU A 115 -9.96 -13.15 3.08
N ARG A 116 -11.13 -12.98 2.46
CA ARG A 116 -11.31 -12.06 1.34
C ARG A 116 -11.01 -10.62 1.75
N LEU A 117 -11.61 -10.14 2.84
CA LEU A 117 -11.37 -8.77 3.32
C LEU A 117 -9.90 -8.55 3.71
N LYS A 118 -9.22 -9.57 4.24
CA LYS A 118 -7.77 -9.50 4.51
C LYS A 118 -6.97 -9.37 3.22
N ALA A 119 -7.33 -10.11 2.17
CA ALA A 119 -6.69 -9.98 0.87
C ALA A 119 -6.87 -8.57 0.28
N GLU A 120 -8.07 -7.99 0.39
CA GLU A 120 -8.32 -6.60 0.01
C GLU A 120 -7.41 -5.60 0.73
N LEU A 121 -7.28 -5.71 2.05
CA LEU A 121 -6.38 -4.83 2.82
C LEU A 121 -4.91 -5.04 2.47
N LEU A 122 -4.49 -6.27 2.17
CA LEU A 122 -3.13 -6.57 1.73
C LEU A 122 -2.82 -5.93 0.37
N MET A 123 -3.80 -5.86 -0.55
CA MET A 123 -3.63 -5.13 -1.81
C MET A 123 -3.42 -3.63 -1.57
N GLU A 124 -4.19 -3.03 -0.66
CA GLU A 124 -4.04 -1.61 -0.30
C GLU A 124 -2.69 -1.29 0.36
N GLN A 125 -2.09 -2.26 1.04
CA GLN A 125 -0.73 -2.15 1.58
C GLN A 125 0.38 -2.36 0.55
N GLY A 126 0.05 -2.74 -0.69
CA GLY A 126 1.04 -3.14 -1.68
C GLY A 126 1.57 -4.57 -1.49
N ASN A 127 1.04 -5.34 -0.53
CA ASN A 127 1.45 -6.74 -0.31
C ASN A 127 0.71 -7.70 -1.27
N MET A 128 0.97 -7.53 -2.57
CA MET A 128 0.32 -8.25 -3.66
C MET A 128 0.55 -9.76 -3.58
N SER A 129 1.73 -10.19 -3.14
CA SER A 129 2.08 -11.62 -2.99
C SER A 129 1.19 -12.33 -1.97
N SER A 130 1.00 -11.73 -0.79
CA SER A 130 0.14 -12.31 0.25
C SER A 130 -1.32 -12.31 -0.16
N SER A 131 -1.80 -11.23 -0.80
CA SER A 131 -3.15 -11.17 -1.35
C SER A 131 -3.39 -12.27 -2.39
N ARG A 132 -2.47 -12.42 -3.36
CA ARG A 132 -2.51 -13.46 -4.41
C ARG A 132 -2.67 -14.85 -3.80
N LYS A 133 -1.92 -15.15 -2.75
CA LYS A 133 -1.96 -16.44 -2.06
C LYS A 133 -3.33 -16.71 -1.44
N ILE A 134 -3.94 -15.72 -0.79
CA ILE A 134 -5.27 -15.86 -0.18
C ILE A 134 -6.35 -16.03 -1.26
N LEU A 135 -6.40 -15.13 -2.24
CA LEU A 135 -7.40 -15.18 -3.32
C LEU A 135 -7.26 -16.45 -4.17
N GLY A 136 -6.03 -16.91 -4.39
CA GLY A 136 -5.76 -18.18 -5.07
C GLY A 136 -6.33 -19.38 -4.34
N ARG A 137 -6.22 -19.41 -2.99
CA ARG A 137 -6.85 -20.46 -2.17
C ARG A 137 -8.37 -20.38 -2.22
N LEU A 138 -8.93 -19.18 -2.03
CA LEU A 138 -10.37 -18.97 -2.09
C LEU A 138 -10.93 -19.40 -3.45
N SER A 139 -10.32 -19.03 -4.57
CA SER A 139 -10.83 -19.40 -5.90
C SER A 139 -10.91 -20.90 -6.18
N LYS A 140 -10.15 -21.72 -5.44
CA LYS A 140 -10.16 -23.18 -5.55
C LYS A 140 -11.10 -23.85 -4.55
N ASP A 141 -11.69 -23.07 -3.65
CA ASP A 141 -12.56 -23.58 -2.60
C ASP A 141 -13.95 -23.96 -3.18
N PRO A 142 -14.32 -25.25 -3.15
CA PRO A 142 -15.60 -25.68 -3.69
C PRO A 142 -16.80 -25.19 -2.87
N THR A 143 -16.60 -24.81 -1.59
CA THR A 143 -17.70 -24.45 -0.68
C THR A 143 -18.19 -23.03 -0.87
N LEU A 144 -17.50 -22.20 -1.66
CA LEU A 144 -17.93 -20.83 -1.95
C LEU A 144 -19.24 -20.84 -2.73
N SER A 145 -20.16 -19.97 -2.30
CA SER A 145 -21.35 -19.64 -3.07
C SER A 145 -20.99 -18.99 -4.41
N HIS A 146 -21.96 -18.95 -5.34
CA HIS A 146 -21.76 -18.29 -6.63
C HIS A 146 -21.37 -16.80 -6.46
N GLU A 147 -22.05 -16.09 -5.57
CA GLU A 147 -21.79 -14.68 -5.28
C GLU A 147 -20.37 -14.47 -4.73
N GLU A 148 -19.91 -15.33 -3.84
CA GLU A 148 -18.54 -15.21 -3.29
C GLU A 148 -17.48 -15.54 -4.34
N LYS A 149 -17.74 -16.49 -5.25
CA LYS A 149 -16.82 -16.80 -6.37
C LYS A 149 -16.67 -15.61 -7.31
N GLU A 150 -17.76 -14.94 -7.64
CA GLU A 150 -17.76 -13.73 -8.47
C GLU A 150 -16.92 -12.62 -7.82
N LYS A 151 -17.19 -12.35 -6.54
CA LYS A 151 -16.43 -11.42 -5.70
C LYS A 151 -14.92 -11.72 -5.65
N VAL A 152 -14.54 -12.99 -5.44
CA VAL A 152 -13.12 -13.41 -5.45
C VAL A 152 -12.51 -13.24 -6.85
N SER A 153 -13.27 -13.50 -7.90
CA SER A 153 -12.82 -13.29 -9.29
C SER A 153 -12.59 -11.80 -9.57
N GLU A 154 -13.47 -10.91 -9.11
CA GLU A 154 -13.29 -9.46 -9.22
C GLU A 154 -12.02 -8.99 -8.51
N ASP A 155 -11.82 -9.39 -7.25
CA ASP A 155 -10.63 -9.00 -6.49
C ASP A 155 -9.33 -9.49 -7.17
N ARG A 156 -9.37 -10.67 -7.81
CA ARG A 156 -8.23 -11.20 -8.58
C ARG A 156 -7.93 -10.35 -9.81
N LYS A 157 -8.95 -9.89 -10.54
CA LYS A 157 -8.76 -8.96 -11.66
C LYS A 157 -8.19 -7.63 -11.18
N THR A 158 -8.67 -7.12 -10.05
CA THR A 158 -8.10 -5.91 -9.44
C THR A 158 -6.64 -6.11 -9.08
N LEU A 159 -6.28 -7.25 -8.48
CA LEU A 159 -4.90 -7.58 -8.15
C LEU A 159 -4.00 -7.62 -9.41
N GLU A 160 -4.47 -8.20 -10.50
CA GLU A 160 -3.76 -8.27 -11.78
C GLU A 160 -3.46 -6.87 -12.34
N VAL A 161 -4.47 -6.01 -12.40
CA VAL A 161 -4.31 -4.61 -12.81
C VAL A 161 -3.32 -3.86 -11.91
N LEU A 162 -3.42 -4.06 -10.58
CA LEU A 162 -2.53 -3.40 -9.62
C LEU A 162 -1.07 -3.87 -9.76
N VAL A 163 -0.84 -5.15 -10.06
CA VAL A 163 0.51 -5.69 -10.29
C VAL A 163 1.11 -5.12 -11.58
N LEU A 164 0.32 -4.97 -12.65
CA LEU A 164 0.76 -4.36 -13.90
C LEU A 164 0.99 -2.84 -13.79
N SER A 165 0.31 -2.18 -12.85
CA SER A 165 0.44 -0.74 -12.60
C SER A 165 1.59 -0.39 -11.65
N ALA A 166 2.16 -1.37 -10.94
CA ALA A 166 3.31 -1.13 -10.09
C ALA A 166 4.55 -0.95 -10.99
N PRO A 167 5.32 0.15 -10.85
CA PRO A 167 6.54 0.31 -11.61
C PRO A 167 7.45 -0.90 -11.38
N PRO A 168 8.21 -1.35 -12.40
CA PRO A 168 9.14 -2.45 -12.24
C PRO A 168 10.05 -2.16 -11.04
N LEU A 169 10.29 -3.21 -10.24
CA LEU A 169 11.01 -3.17 -8.96
C LEU A 169 12.21 -2.22 -9.02
N GLU A 170 12.40 -1.37 -7.99
CA GLU A 170 13.54 -0.45 -7.83
C GLU A 170 14.93 -1.12 -7.94
N THR A 171 15.00 -2.45 -7.95
CA THR A 171 16.22 -3.19 -8.27
C THR A 171 16.62 -3.11 -9.74
N PHE A 172 15.77 -2.57 -10.61
CA PHE A 172 16.17 -2.05 -11.92
C PHE A 172 16.70 -0.62 -11.76
N ASP A 173 17.84 -0.48 -11.09
CA ASP A 173 18.56 0.79 -11.03
C ASP A 173 19.13 1.07 -12.43
N GLN A 174 18.35 1.75 -13.28
CA GLN A 174 18.80 2.24 -14.58
C GLN A 174 19.73 3.46 -14.47
N ASN A 175 20.19 3.84 -13.28
CA ASN A 175 21.23 4.87 -13.14
C ASN A 175 22.60 4.32 -13.52
N ILE A 176 22.76 3.98 -14.81
CA ILE A 176 24.02 4.27 -15.49
C ILE A 176 24.10 5.81 -15.53
N ASN A 177 25.00 6.33 -14.71
CA ASN A 177 25.07 7.71 -14.25
C ASN A 177 25.52 8.65 -15.40
N PHE A 178 24.61 9.07 -16.27
CA PHE A 178 24.90 10.08 -17.29
C PHE A 178 24.56 11.47 -16.76
N GLN A 179 25.59 12.25 -16.40
CA GLN A 179 25.45 13.59 -15.80
C GLN A 179 25.23 14.72 -16.84
N GLU A 180 25.06 14.40 -18.12
CA GLU A 180 24.77 15.39 -19.15
C GLU A 180 23.50 14.98 -19.93
N PRO A 181 22.71 15.95 -20.44
CA PRO A 181 21.57 15.66 -21.30
C PRO A 181 22.06 14.99 -22.58
N ILE A 182 22.01 13.66 -22.62
CA ILE A 182 22.34 12.89 -23.81
C ILE A 182 21.26 13.19 -24.86
N PRO A 183 21.62 13.55 -26.10
CA PRO A 183 20.65 13.55 -27.19
C PRO A 183 19.97 12.17 -27.26
N PRO A 184 18.67 12.11 -27.59
CA PRO A 184 17.96 10.84 -27.64
C PRO A 184 18.69 9.88 -28.57
N PRO A 185 18.83 8.60 -28.17
CA PRO A 185 19.52 7.60 -28.99
C PRO A 185 18.90 7.53 -30.38
N PHE A 186 19.74 7.39 -31.40
CA PHE A 186 19.26 6.94 -32.69
C PHE A 186 19.18 5.41 -32.65
N GLN A 187 17.96 4.89 -32.60
CA GLN A 187 17.72 3.46 -32.77
C GLN A 187 17.79 3.16 -34.27
N SER A 188 18.69 2.26 -34.67
CA SER A 188 18.59 1.69 -36.02
C SER A 188 17.38 0.75 -36.01
N PRO A 189 16.38 0.95 -36.88
CA PRO A 189 15.23 0.06 -36.92
C PRO A 189 15.71 -1.32 -37.40
N SER A 190 15.81 -2.25 -36.44
CA SER A 190 16.03 -3.70 -36.57
C SER A 190 17.24 -4.13 -37.41
N THR A 191 18.30 -4.62 -36.77
CA THR A 191 19.40 -5.21 -37.54
C THR A 191 19.12 -6.67 -37.89
N TYR A 192 18.68 -7.55 -36.98
CA TYR A 192 18.17 -8.87 -37.33
C TYR A 192 17.24 -9.42 -36.24
N GLU A 193 16.13 -10.02 -36.65
CA GLU A 193 15.19 -10.76 -35.80
C GLU A 193 15.12 -12.19 -36.34
N LEU A 194 15.38 -13.18 -35.47
CA LEU A 194 15.24 -14.59 -35.80
C LEU A 194 14.24 -15.20 -34.84
N GLU A 195 13.12 -15.65 -35.37
CA GLU A 195 12.08 -16.34 -34.64
C GLU A 195 12.01 -17.79 -35.11
N ASN A 196 12.11 -18.73 -34.17
CA ASN A 196 11.72 -20.11 -34.39
C ASN A 196 10.43 -20.35 -33.60
N SER A 197 9.31 -20.41 -34.32
CA SER A 197 7.98 -20.57 -33.74
C SER A 197 7.70 -21.98 -33.20
N GLU A 198 8.46 -23.01 -33.61
CA GLU A 198 8.33 -24.36 -33.05
C GLU A 198 8.95 -24.45 -31.64
N ASP A 199 10.08 -23.77 -31.45
CA ASP A 199 10.83 -23.78 -30.19
C ASP A 199 10.58 -22.54 -29.31
N HIS A 200 9.78 -21.59 -29.81
CA HIS A 200 9.51 -20.28 -29.21
C HIS A 200 10.79 -19.51 -28.80
N ILE A 201 11.82 -19.58 -29.65
CA ILE A 201 13.07 -18.87 -29.46
C ILE A 201 13.04 -17.63 -30.35
N HIS A 202 13.22 -16.47 -29.72
CA HIS A 202 13.26 -15.18 -30.39
C HIS A 202 14.59 -14.48 -30.10
N ILE A 203 15.39 -14.25 -31.14
CA ILE A 203 16.68 -13.56 -31.03
C ILE A 203 16.53 -12.19 -31.66
N GLN A 204 16.79 -11.15 -30.88
CA GLN A 204 16.75 -9.76 -31.33
C GLN A 204 18.10 -9.09 -31.12
N ASN A 205 18.54 -8.32 -32.12
CA ASN A 205 19.67 -7.42 -31.99
C ASN A 205 19.19 -5.98 -32.05
N ILE A 206 19.57 -5.18 -31.05
CA ILE A 206 19.25 -3.77 -30.96
C ILE A 206 20.55 -2.99 -30.99
N ASP A 207 20.75 -2.27 -32.10
CA ASP A 207 21.85 -1.33 -32.24
C ASP A 207 21.39 0.06 -31.82
N ILE A 208 22.05 0.62 -30.81
CA ILE A 208 21.77 1.96 -30.30
C ILE A 208 23.01 2.83 -30.49
N GLY A 209 22.86 3.90 -31.27
CA GLY A 209 23.91 4.89 -31.50
C GLY A 209 23.76 6.12 -30.61
N TYR A 210 24.87 6.59 -30.05
CA TYR A 210 24.97 7.84 -29.28
C TYR A 210 26.12 8.72 -29.81
N ALA A 211 26.10 10.01 -29.50
CA ALA A 211 27.25 10.88 -29.75
C ALA A 211 28.41 10.49 -28.82
N GLY A 212 29.42 9.78 -29.33
CA GLY A 212 30.57 9.28 -28.56
C GLY A 212 30.65 7.76 -28.40
N GLY A 213 29.79 6.98 -29.05
CA GLY A 213 29.86 5.52 -29.02
C GLY A 213 28.66 4.81 -29.60
N SER A 214 28.78 3.50 -29.76
CA SER A 214 27.69 2.60 -30.17
C SER A 214 27.52 1.50 -29.14
N SER A 215 26.29 1.11 -28.85
CA SER A 215 26.02 -0.12 -28.09
C SER A 215 25.31 -1.12 -28.99
N ILE A 216 25.79 -2.36 -28.98
CA ILE A 216 25.16 -3.48 -29.66
C ILE A 216 24.59 -4.38 -28.57
N GLY A 217 23.26 -4.40 -28.45
CA GLY A 217 22.55 -5.27 -27.51
C GLY A 217 22.05 -6.52 -28.22
N THR A 218 22.60 -7.69 -27.91
CA THR A 218 22.06 -8.96 -28.42
C THR A 218 21.24 -9.63 -27.31
N GLY A 219 19.92 -9.64 -27.49
CA GLY A 219 18.98 -10.33 -26.60
C GLY A 219 18.59 -11.69 -27.18
N ILE A 220 18.63 -12.74 -26.34
CA ILE A 220 18.00 -14.02 -26.65
C ILE A 220 16.78 -14.18 -25.72
N THR A 221 15.60 -14.12 -26.29
CA THR A 221 14.37 -14.45 -25.58
C THR A 221 14.06 -15.92 -25.87
N ALA A 222 13.95 -16.72 -24.82
CA ALA A 222 13.49 -18.10 -24.92
C ALA A 222 12.15 -18.17 -24.21
N GLU A 223 11.07 -18.21 -24.98
CA GLU A 223 9.74 -18.33 -24.41
C GLU A 223 9.51 -19.81 -24.12
N THR A 224 9.03 -20.13 -22.93
CA THR A 224 8.77 -21.53 -22.56
C THR A 224 7.26 -21.74 -22.45
N PRO A 225 6.66 -22.73 -23.10
CA PRO A 225 5.22 -22.99 -23.00
C PRO A 225 4.81 -23.59 -21.63
N LEU A 226 5.69 -23.60 -20.63
CA LEU A 226 5.48 -24.24 -19.33
C LEU A 226 4.28 -23.65 -18.56
N LEU A 227 3.87 -22.42 -18.86
CA LEU A 227 2.65 -21.79 -18.36
C LEU A 227 2.06 -20.92 -19.48
N LYS A 228 1.15 -21.49 -20.28
CA LYS A 228 0.23 -20.81 -21.24
C LYS A 228 0.53 -19.31 -21.41
N ASP A 229 1.40 -18.97 -22.36
CA ASP A 229 1.65 -17.62 -22.90
C ASP A 229 1.81 -16.46 -21.89
N THR A 230 2.16 -16.74 -20.63
CA THR A 230 2.12 -15.73 -19.55
C THR A 230 3.48 -15.47 -18.90
N VAL A 231 4.49 -16.27 -19.21
CA VAL A 231 5.82 -16.18 -18.59
C VAL A 231 6.89 -16.28 -19.67
N HIS A 232 7.53 -15.16 -19.98
CA HIS A 232 8.63 -15.07 -20.93
C HIS A 232 9.94 -15.08 -20.15
N PHE A 233 10.86 -15.98 -20.51
CA PHE A 233 12.22 -15.92 -19.99
C PHE A 233 13.09 -15.20 -21.01
N GLN A 234 13.78 -14.15 -20.57
CA GLN A 234 14.67 -13.36 -21.40
C GLN A 234 16.07 -13.45 -20.80
N ALA A 235 17.05 -13.84 -21.61
CA ALA A 235 18.44 -13.81 -21.19
C ALA A 235 19.33 -13.32 -22.34
N GLY A 236 20.17 -12.34 -22.11
CA GLY A 236 20.96 -11.75 -23.18
C GLY A 236 22.21 -11.09 -22.70
N THR A 237 22.98 -10.62 -23.68
CA THR A 237 24.24 -9.91 -23.44
C THR A 237 24.19 -8.57 -24.15
N ASN A 238 24.38 -7.49 -23.41
CA ASN A 238 24.58 -6.17 -23.99
C ASN A 238 26.09 -5.91 -24.06
N LEU A 239 26.58 -5.59 -25.26
CA LEU A 239 27.96 -5.18 -25.49
C LEU A 239 28.00 -3.70 -25.84
N TYR A 240 28.55 -2.90 -24.95
CA TYR A 240 28.82 -1.50 -25.20
C TYR A 240 30.20 -1.34 -25.84
N VAL A 241 30.27 -0.68 -27.01
CA VAL A 241 31.52 -0.38 -27.72
C VAL A 241 31.58 1.11 -28.02
N GLY A 242 32.18 1.87 -27.09
CA GLY A 242 32.26 3.32 -27.17
C GLY A 242 33.68 3.85 -27.40
N SER A 243 33.77 5.00 -28.07
CA SER A 243 34.99 5.82 -28.06
C SER A 243 34.60 7.29 -27.94
N ALA A 244 34.92 7.89 -26.80
CA ALA A 244 34.69 9.32 -26.55
C ALA A 244 35.91 10.11 -27.04
N SER A 245 35.69 11.24 -27.72
CA SER A 245 36.79 12.10 -28.17
C SER A 245 37.59 12.61 -26.97
N GLY A 246 38.82 12.11 -26.81
CA GLY A 246 39.73 12.47 -25.71
C GLY A 246 39.92 11.40 -24.63
N GLN A 247 39.25 10.25 -24.71
CA GLN A 247 39.49 9.09 -23.85
C GLN A 247 39.70 7.81 -24.67
N THR A 248 40.51 6.89 -24.15
CA THR A 248 40.70 5.54 -24.71
C THR A 248 39.36 4.80 -24.79
N GLY A 249 39.08 4.17 -25.94
CA GLY A 249 37.85 3.38 -26.12
C GLY A 249 37.67 2.30 -25.05
N GLY A 250 36.42 2.04 -24.69
CA GLY A 250 36.03 1.06 -23.68
C GLY A 250 35.09 0.00 -24.28
N ILE A 251 35.29 -1.24 -23.87
CA ILE A 251 34.36 -2.34 -24.15
C ILE A 251 33.81 -2.80 -22.80
N GLU A 252 32.49 -2.72 -22.65
CA GLU A 252 31.79 -3.24 -21.47
C GLU A 252 30.74 -4.26 -21.89
N SER A 253 30.65 -5.37 -21.18
CA SER A 253 29.64 -6.39 -21.42
C SER A 253 28.80 -6.64 -20.17
N TYR A 254 27.50 -6.72 -20.36
CA TYR A 254 26.53 -6.97 -19.31
C TYR A 254 25.71 -8.20 -19.67
N LEU A 255 25.68 -9.20 -18.79
CA LEU A 255 24.78 -10.34 -18.88
C LEU A 255 23.50 -10.01 -18.11
N PHE A 256 22.35 -10.15 -18.75
CA PHE A 256 21.05 -10.04 -18.09
C PHE A 256 20.27 -11.34 -18.22
N ALA A 257 19.50 -11.65 -17.19
CA ALA A 257 18.49 -12.71 -17.20
C ALA A 257 17.30 -12.21 -16.40
N GLY A 258 16.10 -12.33 -16.97
CA GLY A 258 14.86 -11.82 -16.41
C GLY A 258 13.69 -12.69 -16.83
N VAL A 259 12.61 -12.55 -16.08
CA VAL A 259 11.32 -13.13 -16.43
C VAL A 259 10.37 -11.96 -16.63
N ASP A 260 9.82 -11.83 -17.82
CA ASP A 260 8.77 -10.87 -18.12
C ASP A 260 7.43 -11.61 -18.21
N GLY A 261 6.48 -11.21 -17.37
CA GLY A 261 5.10 -11.62 -17.55
C GLY A 261 4.42 -10.55 -18.36
N GLN A 262 4.25 -10.76 -19.67
CA GLN A 262 3.24 -9.96 -20.38
C GLN A 262 1.90 -10.31 -19.74
N GLY A 263 1.26 -9.31 -19.15
CA GLY A 263 -0.15 -9.31 -18.76
C GLY A 263 -0.90 -8.30 -19.60
#